data_AF-A0A7J9IYR5-F1
#
_entry.id   AF-A0A7J9IYR5-F1
#
_cell.length_a   1.000
_cell.length_b   1.000
_cell.length_c   1.000
_cell.angle_alpha   90.00
_cell.angle_beta   90.00
_cell.angle_gamma   90.00
#
_symmetry.space_group_name_H-M   'P 1'
#
loop_
_entity.id
_entity.type
_entity.pdbx_description
1 polymer ?
#
loop_
_entity_poly.entity_id
_entity_poly.type
_entity_poly.pdbx_seq_one_letter_code
_entity_poly.pdbx_strand_id
1 'polypeptide(L)'
;MGSSQQNDSSSNHEEEADILQAMHLASISSLPFTLKVVVDLGLLEIIAKAADTPPGTVSIADIVSKLPTNNPNAPSIVDRMLKLLAAHSILTCNQITGQDGLTQRSYGLSSVGKYFLQNKDGVSFVPMLRMLLEKYIVQCW
;
A
#
# COMPACT_ATOMS: atom_id res chain seq x y z
N MET A 1 -5.10 -44.61 -20.18
CA MET A 1 -3.88 -44.07 -19.54
C MET A 1 -3.91 -42.54 -19.61
N GLY A 2 -4.91 -41.88 -18.98
CA GLY A 2 -5.08 -40.42 -19.05
C GLY A 2 -5.42 -39.74 -17.73
N SER A 3 -5.46 -40.49 -16.61
CA SER A 3 -5.96 -39.98 -15.33
C SER A 3 -4.85 -39.64 -14.32
N SER A 4 -3.60 -40.04 -14.58
CA SER A 4 -2.49 -39.82 -13.64
C SER A 4 -1.82 -38.44 -13.79
N GLN A 5 -1.84 -37.82 -14.98
CA GLN A 5 -1.21 -36.50 -15.20
C GLN A 5 -2.07 -35.31 -14.73
N GLN A 6 -3.40 -35.47 -14.64
CA GLN A 6 -4.29 -34.41 -14.13
C GLN A 6 -4.27 -34.32 -12.60
N ASN A 7 -3.96 -35.41 -11.89
CA ASN A 7 -3.87 -35.40 -10.43
C ASN A 7 -2.58 -34.74 -9.91
N ASP A 8 -1.43 -35.02 -10.54
CA ASP A 8 -0.12 -34.45 -10.15
C ASP A 8 -0.02 -32.94 -10.37
N SER A 9 -0.66 -32.41 -11.42
CA SER A 9 -0.65 -30.97 -11.71
C SER A 9 -1.55 -30.19 -10.74
N SER A 10 -2.69 -30.74 -10.36
CA SER A 10 -3.62 -30.12 -9.42
C SER A 10 -3.04 -30.08 -8.00
N SER A 11 -2.38 -31.15 -7.55
CA SER A 11 -1.73 -31.19 -6.22
C SER A 11 -0.55 -30.22 -6.09
N ASN A 12 0.23 -30.04 -7.16
CA ASN A 12 1.34 -29.08 -7.16
C ASN A 12 0.85 -27.62 -7.07
N HIS A 13 -0.28 -27.29 -7.71
CA HIS A 13 -0.86 -25.95 -7.59
C HIS A 13 -1.43 -25.64 -6.20
N GLU A 14 -1.98 -26.65 -5.52
CA GLU A 14 -2.43 -26.51 -4.12
C GLU A 14 -1.24 -26.27 -3.19
N GLU A 15 -0.15 -27.03 -3.35
CA GLU A 15 1.07 -26.83 -2.56
C GLU A 15 1.68 -25.44 -2.77
N GLU A 16 1.75 -24.96 -4.02
CA GLU A 16 2.19 -23.59 -4.32
C GLU A 16 1.30 -22.53 -3.64
N ALA A 17 -0.02 -22.71 -3.66
CA ALA A 17 -0.95 -21.79 -3.01
C ALA A 17 -0.75 -21.76 -1.48
N ASP A 18 -0.55 -22.93 -0.86
CA ASP A 18 -0.28 -23.05 0.57
C ASP A 18 1.04 -22.37 0.96
N ILE A 19 2.09 -22.54 0.15
CA ILE A 19 3.38 -21.85 0.36
C ILE A 19 3.20 -20.33 0.28
N LEU A 20 2.49 -19.83 -0.72
CA LEU A 20 2.21 -18.40 -0.88
C LEU A 20 1.37 -17.85 0.28
N GLN A 21 0.38 -18.61 0.75
CA GLN A 21 -0.44 -18.24 1.89
C GLN A 21 0.38 -18.21 3.19
N ALA A 22 1.22 -19.22 3.44
CA ALA A 22 2.10 -19.26 4.61
C ALA A 22 3.06 -18.07 4.62
N MET A 23 3.65 -17.74 3.46
CA MET A 23 4.51 -16.56 3.30
C MET A 23 3.74 -15.24 3.52
N HIS A 24 2.51 -15.13 3.02
CA HIS A 24 1.67 -13.96 3.24
C HIS A 24 1.35 -13.79 4.73
N LEU A 25 0.93 -14.85 5.42
CA LEU A 25 0.64 -14.82 6.86
C LEU A 25 1.89 -14.47 7.69
N ALA A 26 3.05 -15.03 7.35
CA ALA A 26 4.31 -14.72 8.03
C ALA A 26 4.74 -13.24 7.87
N SER A 27 4.28 -12.56 6.80
CA SER A 27 4.63 -11.18 6.49
C SER A 27 3.48 -10.18 6.68
N ILE A 28 2.32 -10.63 7.18
CA ILE A 28 1.08 -9.83 7.22
C ILE A 28 1.21 -8.55 8.05
N SER A 29 2.08 -8.55 9.07
CA SER A 29 2.36 -7.39 9.91
C SER A 29 2.99 -6.23 9.14
N SER A 30 3.68 -6.50 8.02
CA SER A 30 4.29 -5.45 7.20
C SER A 30 3.26 -4.43 6.68
N LEU A 31 2.02 -4.87 6.39
CA LEU A 31 0.94 -4.03 5.90
C LEU A 31 0.52 -2.96 6.93
N PRO A 32 0.03 -3.31 8.14
CA PRO A 32 -0.42 -2.31 9.10
C PRO A 32 0.73 -1.42 9.58
N PHE A 33 1.95 -1.93 9.76
CA PHE A 33 3.10 -1.10 10.11
C PHE A 33 3.45 -0.10 9.00
N THR A 34 3.43 -0.52 7.73
CA THR A 34 3.65 0.39 6.60
C THR A 34 2.55 1.44 6.53
N LEU A 35 1.28 1.05 6.69
CA LEU A 35 0.16 1.98 6.71
C LEU A 35 0.32 3.04 7.81
N LYS A 36 0.74 2.64 9.02
CA LYS A 36 1.02 3.57 10.11
C LYS A 36 2.09 4.59 9.72
N VAL A 37 3.20 4.14 9.12
CA VAL A 37 4.26 5.06 8.66
C VAL A 37 3.76 6.00 7.58
N VAL A 38 2.99 5.51 6.62
CA VAL A 38 2.40 6.33 5.53
C VAL A 38 1.48 7.41 6.09
N VAL A 39 0.66 7.08 7.10
CA VAL A 39 -0.19 8.03 7.84
C VAL A 39 0.64 9.03 8.63
N ASP A 40 1.65 8.56 9.39
CA ASP A 40 2.49 9.43 10.21
C ASP A 40 3.34 10.40 9.36
N LEU A 41 3.67 10.03 8.13
CA LEU A 41 4.34 10.88 7.14
C LEU A 41 3.38 11.82 6.38
N GLY A 42 2.07 11.71 6.59
CA GLY A 42 1.07 12.55 5.91
C GLY A 42 0.90 12.22 4.41
N LEU A 43 1.31 11.03 3.98
CA LEU A 43 1.30 10.67 2.55
C LEU A 43 -0.12 10.46 2.03
N LEU A 44 -1.03 9.94 2.84
CA LEU A 44 -2.43 9.76 2.43
C LEU A 44 -3.09 11.12 2.18
N GLU A 45 -2.79 12.13 2.99
CA GLU A 45 -3.29 13.50 2.85
C GLU A 45 -2.74 14.15 1.58
N ILE A 46 -1.45 13.93 1.27
CA ILE A 46 -0.83 14.40 0.03
C ILE A 46 -1.53 13.81 -1.20
N ILE A 47 -1.82 12.50 -1.17
CA ILE A 47 -2.51 11.80 -2.25
C ILE A 47 -3.97 12.25 -2.36
N ALA A 48 -4.67 12.41 -1.23
CA ALA A 48 -6.07 12.82 -1.19
C ALA A 48 -6.29 14.20 -1.81
N LYS A 49 -5.35 15.13 -1.63
CA LYS A 49 -5.40 16.46 -2.28
C LYS A 49 -5.40 16.41 -3.81
N ALA A 50 -4.90 15.32 -4.41
CA ALA A 50 -4.95 15.14 -5.86
C ALA A 50 -6.30 14.58 -6.36
N ALA A 51 -7.16 14.09 -5.46
CA ALA A 51 -8.45 13.49 -5.84
C ALA A 51 -9.41 14.49 -6.49
N ASP A 52 -9.30 15.78 -6.12
CA ASP A 52 -10.19 16.85 -6.61
C ASP A 52 -9.77 17.41 -7.98
N THR A 53 -8.62 16.98 -8.52
CA THR A 53 -8.08 17.46 -9.81
C THR A 53 -7.79 16.30 -10.75
N PRO A 54 -8.25 16.32 -12.02
CA PRO A 54 -7.84 15.31 -12.99
C PRO A 54 -6.31 15.20 -13.09
N PRO A 55 -5.69 14.00 -13.07
CA PRO A 55 -6.32 12.68 -13.24
C PRO A 55 -6.83 12.00 -11.95
N GLY A 56 -6.84 12.69 -10.81
CA GLY A 56 -7.21 12.09 -9.51
C GLY A 56 -6.08 11.30 -8.86
N THR A 57 -4.86 11.38 -9.40
CA THR A 57 -3.66 10.69 -8.91
C THR A 57 -2.46 11.61 -8.87
N VAL A 58 -1.44 11.24 -8.10
CA VAL A 58 -0.21 12.01 -7.92
C VAL A 58 1.03 11.13 -8.14
N SER A 59 2.07 11.68 -8.80
CA SER A 59 3.32 10.96 -9.06
C SER A 59 4.18 10.81 -7.80
N ILE A 60 5.11 9.86 -7.78
CA ILE A 60 6.08 9.73 -6.69
C ILE A 60 6.94 10.98 -6.51
N ALA A 61 7.37 11.61 -7.62
CA ALA A 61 8.17 12.83 -7.57
C ALA A 61 7.41 13.97 -6.87
N ASP A 62 6.12 14.14 -7.18
CA ASP A 62 5.27 15.16 -6.58
C ASP A 62 4.89 14.86 -5.12
N ILE A 63 4.81 13.58 -4.74
CA ILE A 63 4.62 13.19 -3.34
C ILE A 63 5.88 13.55 -2.54
N VAL A 64 7.06 13.15 -3.03
CA VAL A 64 8.32 13.32 -2.31
C VAL A 64 8.71 14.80 -2.22
N SER A 65 8.43 15.61 -3.24
CA SER A 65 8.71 17.05 -3.22
C SER A 65 7.95 17.81 -2.12
N LYS A 66 6.86 17.24 -1.60
CA LYS A 66 6.06 17.78 -0.50
C LYS A 66 6.54 17.32 0.89
N LEU A 67 7.50 16.40 0.95
CA LEU A 67 8.06 15.91 2.21
C LEU A 67 9.26 16.77 2.63
N PRO A 68 9.42 17.05 3.93
CA PRO A 68 10.59 17.76 4.45
C PRO A 68 11.80 16.82 4.55
N THR A 69 12.33 16.36 3.42
CA THR A 69 13.44 15.38 3.38
C THR A 69 14.46 15.70 2.30
N ASN A 70 15.73 15.45 2.62
CA ASN A 70 16.86 15.50 1.69
C ASN A 70 17.40 14.09 1.38
N ASN A 71 16.70 13.03 1.81
CA ASN A 71 17.15 11.66 1.60
C ASN A 71 17.05 11.29 0.11
N PRO A 72 18.16 11.01 -0.59
CA PRO A 72 18.12 10.64 -2.01
C PRO A 72 17.37 9.33 -2.27
N ASN A 73 17.20 8.48 -1.25
CA ASN A 73 16.45 7.24 -1.33
C ASN A 73 14.95 7.42 -1.04
N ALA A 74 14.48 8.62 -0.68
CA ALA A 74 13.08 8.85 -0.34
C ALA A 74 12.11 8.40 -1.45
N PRO A 75 12.35 8.67 -2.75
CA PRO A 75 11.46 8.21 -3.81
C PRO A 75 11.29 6.69 -3.86
N SER A 76 12.37 5.93 -3.70
CA SER A 76 12.31 4.47 -3.78
C SER A 76 11.63 3.85 -2.54
N ILE A 77 11.86 4.43 -1.36
CA ILE A 77 11.23 3.99 -0.11
C ILE A 77 9.72 4.29 -0.14
N VAL A 78 9.34 5.51 -0.53
CA VAL A 78 7.93 5.91 -0.67
C VAL A 78 7.23 5.06 -1.71
N ASP A 79 7.82 4.83 -2.89
CA ASP A 79 7.21 3.95 -3.91
C ASP A 79 6.96 2.54 -3.36
N ARG A 80 7.92 1.95 -2.63
CA ARG A 80 7.72 0.62 -2.02
C ARG A 80 6.56 0.59 -1.03
N MET A 81 6.45 1.60 -0.16
CA MET A 81 5.35 1.69 0.80
C MET A 81 4.00 1.81 0.10
N LEU A 82 3.88 2.72 -0.87
CA LEU A 82 2.63 2.97 -1.58
C LEU A 82 2.22 1.78 -2.47
N LYS A 83 3.19 1.07 -3.06
CA LYS A 83 2.92 -0.19 -3.78
C LYS A 83 2.34 -1.27 -2.86
N LEU A 84 2.86 -1.42 -1.64
CA LEU A 84 2.32 -2.38 -0.69
C LEU A 84 0.86 -2.04 -0.35
N LEU A 85 0.57 -0.76 -0.10
CA LEU A 85 -0.80 -0.31 0.17
C LEU A 85 -1.73 -0.47 -1.05
N ALA A 86 -1.22 -0.24 -2.26
CA ALA A 86 -1.97 -0.45 -3.50
C ALA A 86 -2.27 -1.93 -3.76
N ALA A 87 -1.32 -2.83 -3.47
CA ALA A 87 -1.53 -4.28 -3.57
C ALA A 87 -2.62 -4.79 -2.62
N HIS A 88 -2.91 -4.06 -1.54
CA HIS A 88 -3.98 -4.36 -0.58
C HIS A 88 -5.20 -3.43 -0.75
N SER A 89 -5.36 -2.81 -1.91
CA SER A 89 -6.52 -1.97 -2.26
C SER A 89 -6.75 -0.75 -1.35
N ILE A 90 -5.75 -0.31 -0.58
CA ILE A 90 -5.82 0.93 0.22
C ILE A 90 -5.57 2.15 -0.67
N LEU A 91 -4.75 1.97 -1.70
CA LEU A 91 -4.48 2.96 -2.74
C LEU A 91 -4.81 2.37 -4.11
N THR A 92 -4.95 3.24 -5.11
CA THR A 92 -4.88 2.86 -6.52
C THR A 92 -3.47 3.15 -7.04
N CYS A 93 -3.00 2.36 -8.00
CA CYS A 93 -1.70 2.54 -8.64
C CYS A 93 -1.88 2.53 -10.16
N ASN A 94 -1.60 3.66 -10.80
CA ASN A 94 -1.73 3.85 -12.24
C ASN A 94 -0.37 4.12 -12.88
N GLN A 95 -0.19 3.70 -14.13
CA GLN A 95 0.94 4.13 -14.95
C GLN A 95 0.58 5.40 -15.72
N ILE A 96 1.44 6.41 -15.64
CA ILE A 96 1.35 7.64 -16.42
C ILE A 96 2.55 7.66 -17.35
N THR A 97 2.32 7.91 -18.63
CA THR A 97 3.40 8.16 -19.59
C THR A 97 3.68 9.66 -19.66
N GLY A 98 4.92 10.04 -19.38
CA GLY A 98 5.40 11.41 -19.52
C GLY A 98 5.53 11.83 -20.99
N GLN A 99 5.71 13.14 -21.22
CA GLN A 99 5.95 13.69 -22.57
C GLN A 99 7.26 13.18 -23.21
N ASP A 100 8.20 12.77 -22.36
CA ASP A 100 9.46 12.12 -22.73
C ASP A 100 9.30 10.63 -23.10
N GLY A 101 8.07 10.09 -23.02
CA GLY A 101 7.77 8.69 -23.26
C GLY A 101 8.13 7.77 -22.09
N LEU A 102 8.62 8.30 -20.97
CA LEU A 102 8.94 7.52 -19.79
C LEU A 102 7.67 7.25 -18.97
N THR A 103 7.49 6.00 -18.59
CA THR A 103 6.34 5.59 -17.76
C THR A 103 6.69 5.70 -16.28
N GLN A 104 5.89 6.46 -15.54
CA GLN A 104 6.00 6.60 -14.09
C GLN A 104 4.74 6.11 -13.37
N ARG A 105 4.88 5.67 -12.12
CA ARG A 105 3.73 5.32 -11.28
C ARG A 105 3.11 6.57 -10.67
N SER A 106 1.80 6.55 -10.56
CA SER A 106 1.02 7.50 -9.78
C SER A 106 0.04 6.78 -8.87
N TYR A 107 -0.31 7.45 -7.77
CA TYR A 107 -1.14 6.90 -6.73
C TYR A 107 -2.38 7.74 -6.54
N GLY A 108 -3.52 7.07 -6.37
CA GLY A 108 -4.77 7.67 -5.96
C GLY A 108 -5.28 7.04 -4.68
N LEU A 109 -6.24 7.71 -4.04
CA LEU A 109 -6.87 7.18 -2.83
C LEU A 109 -7.99 6.21 -3.20
N SER A 110 -8.06 5.05 -2.54
CA SER A 110 -9.18 4.13 -2.71
C SER A 110 -10.34 4.42 -1.74
N SER A 111 -11.48 3.76 -1.97
CA SER A 111 -12.62 3.77 -1.05
C SER A 111 -12.29 3.24 0.35
N VAL A 112 -11.28 2.38 0.50
CA VAL A 112 -10.80 1.87 1.80
C VAL A 112 -9.81 2.87 2.41
N GLY A 113 -8.89 3.40 1.61
CA GLY A 113 -7.88 4.36 2.07
C GLY A 113 -8.48 5.60 2.74
N LYS A 114 -9.67 6.05 2.31
CA LYS A 114 -10.35 7.22 2.89
C LYS A 114 -10.61 7.12 4.39
N TYR A 115 -10.78 5.91 4.96
CA TYR A 115 -11.06 5.77 6.39
C TYR A 115 -9.82 5.93 7.28
N PHE A 116 -8.63 6.00 6.66
CA PHE A 116 -7.39 6.37 7.32
C PHE A 116 -7.08 7.87 7.18
N LEU A 117 -8.06 8.66 6.73
CA LEU A 117 -8.04 10.12 6.77
C LEU A 117 -9.16 10.61 7.68
N GLN A 118 -8.97 11.77 8.30
CA GLN A 118 -10.04 12.42 9.05
C GLN A 118 -11.15 12.85 8.09
N ASN A 119 -12.39 12.46 8.42
CA ASN A 119 -13.56 12.98 7.74
C ASN A 119 -13.88 14.41 8.24
N LYS A 120 -14.99 14.98 7.76
CA LYS A 120 -15.44 16.34 8.14
C LYS A 120 -15.71 16.50 9.65
N ASP A 121 -15.99 15.40 10.34
CA ASP A 121 -16.26 15.35 11.78
C ASP A 121 -15.00 15.00 12.59
N GLY A 122 -13.83 14.89 11.94
CA GLY A 122 -12.56 14.53 12.59
C GLY A 122 -12.38 13.04 12.87
N VAL A 123 -13.28 12.17 12.39
CA VAL A 123 -13.28 10.72 12.65
C VAL A 123 -12.44 9.97 11.63
N SER A 124 -11.63 9.00 12.09
CA SER A 124 -10.86 8.06 11.26
C SER A 124 -10.49 6.79 12.04
N PHE A 125 -9.98 5.75 11.36
CA PHE A 125 -9.39 4.57 12.01
C PHE A 125 -7.92 4.77 12.45
N VAL A 126 -7.32 5.92 12.20
CA VAL A 126 -5.91 6.19 12.58
C VAL A 126 -5.65 5.99 14.08
N PRO A 127 -6.51 6.47 15.02
CA PRO A 127 -6.31 6.21 16.44
C PRO A 127 -6.30 4.72 16.79
N MET A 128 -7.21 3.94 16.19
CA MET A 128 -7.26 2.49 16.38
C MET A 128 -6.01 1.81 15.82
N LEU A 129 -5.60 2.17 14.60
CA LEU A 129 -4.38 1.66 13.97
C LEU A 129 -3.15 1.93 14.84
N ARG A 130 -2.99 3.16 15.36
CA ARG A 130 -1.88 3.52 16.24
C ARG A 130 -1.91 2.72 17.53
N MET A 131 -3.07 2.63 18.20
CA MET A 131 -3.25 1.86 19.42
C MET A 131 -2.87 0.38 19.24
N LEU A 132 -3.33 -0.27 18.16
CA LEU A 132 -3.05 -1.68 17.90
C LEU A 132 -1.57 -1.96 17.59
N LEU A 133 -0.85 -0.97 17.07
CA LEU A 133 0.56 -1.06 16.72
C LEU A 133 1.50 -0.48 17.78
N GLU A 134 0.94 -0.04 18.92
CA GLU A 134 1.76 0.35 20.06
C GLU A 134 2.57 -0.84 20.56
N LYS A 135 3.83 -0.59 20.91
CA LYS A 135 4.81 -1.62 21.27
C LYS A 135 4.26 -2.60 22.31
N TYR A 136 3.62 -2.08 23.36
CA TYR A 136 3.08 -2.89 24.45
C TYR A 136 1.91 -3.77 24.02
N ILE A 137 1.02 -3.26 23.15
CA ILE A 137 -0.12 -4.03 22.64
C ILE A 137 0.35 -5.14 21.73
N VAL A 138 1.32 -4.87 20.85
CA VAL A 138 1.91 -5.88 19.97
C VAL A 138 2.61 -6.98 20.77
N GLN A 139 3.23 -6.64 21.92
CA GLN A 139 3.90 -7.61 22.80
C GLN A 139 2.94 -8.46 23.65
N CYS A 140 1.66 -8.11 23.73
CA CYS A 140 0.68 -8.91 24.49
C CYS A 140 0.18 -10.16 23.74
N TRP A 141 0.43 -10.23 22.43
CA TRP A 141 0.11 -11.37 21.58
C TRP A 141 1.35 -12.21 21.33
#